data_AF-A0A7X4E1Z9-F1
#
_entry.id   AF-A0A7X4E1Z9-F1
#
_cell.length_a   1.000
_cell.length_b   1.000
_cell.length_c   1.000
_cell.angle_alpha   90.00
_cell.angle_beta   90.00
_cell.angle_gamma   90.00
#
_symmetry.space_group_name_H-M   'P 1'
#
loop_
_entity.id
_entity.type
_entity.pdbx_description
1 polymer ?
#
loop_
_entity_poly.entity_id
_entity_poly.type
_entity_poly.pdbx_seq_one_letter_code
_entity_poly.pdbx_strand_id
1 'polypeptide(L)'
;MGRPPGRAERTLQRLAGALTVVSGGDRARLRARAGPDRRGRLRAFGLVAPLLIFVGVTFMAPLATMLVRSVHDPVVADAFPETLDLLRDWDGEEVPPEAVYEAAARELVRAGEERTVGQVAGRVNRVQGGLRSTFT
;
A
#
# COMPACT_ATOMS: atom_id res chain seq x y z
N MET A 1 2.49 -80.83 -17.90
CA MET A 1 1.03 -81.08 -17.78
C MET A 1 0.50 -80.16 -16.69
N GLY A 2 -0.06 -79.01 -17.06
CA GLY A 2 -0.47 -77.97 -16.11
C GLY A 2 -1.83 -78.29 -15.49
N ARG A 3 -1.89 -78.36 -14.16
CA ARG A 3 -3.12 -78.60 -13.39
C ARG A 3 -4.06 -77.40 -13.59
N PRO A 4 -5.32 -77.58 -14.01
CA PRO A 4 -6.21 -76.45 -14.23
C PRO A 4 -6.48 -75.71 -12.91
N PRO A 5 -6.58 -74.37 -12.92
CA PRO A 5 -6.75 -73.58 -11.72
C PRO A 5 -8.01 -73.99 -10.98
N GLY A 6 -7.89 -74.10 -9.66
CA GLY A 6 -8.94 -74.56 -8.76
C GLY A 6 -10.15 -73.62 -8.79
N ARG A 7 -11.35 -74.13 -8.51
CA ARG A 7 -12.58 -73.30 -8.50
C ARG A 7 -12.44 -72.07 -7.59
N ALA A 8 -11.75 -72.21 -6.46
CA ALA A 8 -11.48 -71.11 -5.53
C ALA A 8 -10.65 -69.98 -6.16
N GLU A 9 -9.60 -70.30 -6.92
CA GLU A 9 -8.75 -69.30 -7.59
C GLU A 9 -9.50 -68.52 -8.66
N ARG A 10 -10.42 -69.18 -9.39
CA ARG A 10 -11.27 -68.50 -10.38
C ARG A 10 -12.26 -67.54 -9.72
N THR A 11 -12.79 -67.91 -8.55
CA THR A 11 -13.66 -67.03 -7.77
C THR A 11 -12.89 -65.81 -7.26
N LEU A 12 -11.67 -66.03 -6.75
CA LEU A 12 -10.80 -64.94 -6.30
C LEU A 12 -10.36 -64.02 -7.44
N GLN A 13 -10.03 -64.57 -8.62
CA GLN A 13 -9.70 -63.77 -9.81
C GLN A 13 -10.90 -62.95 -10.30
N ARG A 14 -12.12 -63.50 -10.25
CA ARG A 14 -13.34 -62.76 -10.60
C ARG A 14 -13.66 -61.65 -9.60
N LEU A 15 -13.49 -61.91 -8.31
CA LEU A 15 -13.69 -60.90 -7.27
C LEU A 15 -12.63 -59.79 -7.35
N ALA A 16 -11.36 -60.14 -7.57
CA ALA A 16 -10.28 -59.18 -7.78
C ALA A 16 -10.53 -58.32 -9.04
N GLY A 17 -10.93 -58.93 -10.15
CA GLY A 17 -11.30 -58.20 -11.38
C GLY A 17 -12.47 -57.24 -11.17
N ALA A 18 -13.52 -57.69 -10.49
CA ALA A 18 -14.70 -56.86 -10.18
C ALA A 18 -14.35 -55.66 -9.28
N LEU A 19 -13.55 -55.87 -8.22
CA LEU A 19 -13.08 -54.81 -7.33
C LEU A 19 -12.20 -53.79 -8.06
N THR A 20 -11.37 -54.23 -9.00
CA THR A 20 -10.47 -53.35 -9.77
C THR A 20 -11.26 -52.46 -10.73
N VAL A 21 -12.30 -53.01 -11.38
CA VAL A 21 -13.19 -52.25 -12.29
C VAL A 21 -14.02 -51.22 -11.54
N VAL A 22 -14.61 -51.59 -10.39
CA VAL A 22 -15.37 -50.66 -9.54
C VAL A 22 -14.46 -49.56 -9.00
N SER A 23 -13.30 -49.92 -8.45
CA SER A 23 -12.36 -48.95 -7.88
C SER A 23 -11.76 -48.00 -8.93
N GLY A 24 -11.48 -48.51 -10.14
CA GLY A 24 -10.98 -47.69 -11.25
C GLY A 24 -12.02 -46.70 -11.78
N GLY A 25 -13.27 -47.15 -11.92
CA GLY A 25 -14.39 -46.32 -12.37
C GLY A 25 -14.75 -45.20 -11.38
N ASP A 26 -14.73 -45.49 -10.09
CA ASP A 26 -15.05 -44.50 -9.06
C ASP A 26 -13.95 -43.45 -8.90
N ARG A 27 -12.68 -43.86 -8.97
CA ARG A 27 -11.54 -42.94 -8.90
C ARG A 27 -11.50 -41.96 -10.08
N ALA A 28 -11.86 -42.41 -11.28
CA ALA A 28 -11.96 -41.54 -12.45
C ALA A 28 -13.10 -40.52 -12.33
N ARG A 29 -14.25 -40.93 -11.79
CA ARG A 29 -15.41 -40.05 -11.56
C ARG A 29 -15.14 -39.00 -10.47
N LEU A 30 -14.43 -39.36 -9.41
CA LEU A 30 -14.03 -38.43 -8.34
C LEU A 30 -13.03 -37.38 -8.86
N ARG A 31 -12.09 -37.77 -9.72
CA ARG A 31 -11.15 -36.84 -10.37
C ARG A 31 -11.84 -35.91 -11.38
N ALA A 32 -12.85 -36.41 -12.11
CA ALA A 32 -13.64 -35.59 -13.03
C ALA A 32 -14.51 -34.54 -12.32
N ARG A 33 -14.90 -34.81 -11.07
CA ARG A 33 -15.64 -33.87 -10.22
C ARG A 33 -14.74 -32.89 -9.45
N ALA A 34 -13.45 -33.19 -9.36
CA ALA A 34 -12.41 -32.32 -8.80
C ALA A 34 -11.84 -31.33 -9.84
N GLY A 35 -12.65 -30.91 -10.81
CA GLY A 35 -12.32 -29.72 -11.59
C GLY A 35 -12.21 -28.51 -10.66
N PRO A 36 -11.35 -27.52 -10.94
CA PRO A 36 -11.21 -26.36 -10.06
C PRO A 36 -12.55 -25.67 -9.92
N ASP A 37 -13.15 -25.71 -8.73
CA ASP A 37 -14.41 -25.04 -8.39
C ASP A 37 -14.22 -23.52 -8.44
N ARG A 38 -14.15 -22.97 -9.67
CA ARG A 38 -14.00 -21.53 -9.91
C ARG A 38 -15.16 -20.75 -9.27
N ARG A 39 -16.36 -21.36 -9.25
CA ARG A 39 -17.55 -20.80 -8.60
C ARG A 39 -17.43 -20.80 -7.08
N GLY A 40 -16.83 -21.83 -6.48
CA GLY A 40 -16.54 -21.88 -5.04
C GLY A 40 -15.51 -20.83 -4.63
N ARG A 41 -14.42 -20.68 -5.41
CA ARG A 41 -13.39 -19.66 -5.21
C ARG A 41 -13.93 -18.23 -5.34
N LEU A 42 -14.75 -17.94 -6.34
CA LEU A 42 -15.36 -16.60 -6.52
C LEU A 42 -16.30 -16.24 -5.36
N ARG A 43 -17.08 -17.22 -4.85
CA ARG A 43 -17.92 -17.01 -3.66
C ARG A 43 -17.09 -16.77 -2.41
N ALA A 44 -16.07 -17.59 -2.17
CA ALA A 44 -15.14 -17.39 -1.04
C ALA A 44 -14.43 -16.03 -1.13
N PHE A 45 -14.03 -15.62 -2.33
CA PHE A 45 -13.44 -14.30 -2.56
C PHE A 45 -14.45 -13.17 -2.30
N GLY A 46 -15.73 -13.36 -2.65
CA GLY A 46 -16.80 -12.41 -2.33
C GLY A 46 -17.04 -12.21 -0.84
N LEU A 47 -16.73 -13.20 0.03
CA LEU A 47 -16.81 -13.04 1.48
C LEU A 47 -15.65 -12.20 2.05
N VAL A 48 -14.47 -12.30 1.44
CA VAL A 48 -13.24 -11.63 1.93
C VAL A 48 -12.99 -10.29 1.24
N ALA A 49 -13.53 -10.09 0.04
CA ALA A 49 -13.38 -8.87 -0.75
C ALA A 49 -13.84 -7.60 -0.02
N PRO A 50 -14.97 -7.55 0.71
CA PRO A 50 -15.39 -6.34 1.42
C PRO A 50 -14.35 -5.92 2.49
N LEU A 51 -13.81 -6.90 3.22
CA LEU A 51 -12.79 -6.66 4.22
C LEU A 51 -11.49 -6.18 3.57
N LEU A 52 -11.05 -6.81 2.48
CA LEU A 52 -9.85 -6.39 1.75
C LEU A 52 -9.99 -5.00 1.14
N ILE A 53 -11.16 -4.65 0.59
CA ILE A 53 -11.43 -3.31 0.07
C ILE A 53 -11.36 -2.29 1.20
N PHE A 54 -11.99 -2.58 2.35
CA PHE A 54 -11.95 -1.70 3.51
C PHE A 54 -10.51 -1.44 3.98
N VAL A 55 -9.70 -2.49 4.15
CA VAL A 55 -8.29 -2.36 4.53
C VAL A 55 -7.50 -1.64 3.44
N GLY A 56 -7.73 -1.99 2.18
CA GLY A 56 -7.07 -1.36 1.04
C GLY A 56 -7.32 0.13 0.99
N VAL A 57 -8.57 0.58 1.18
CA VAL A 57 -8.91 2.01 1.20
C VAL A 57 -8.33 2.70 2.44
N THR A 58 -8.48 2.11 3.62
CA THR A 58 -8.00 2.73 4.88
C THR A 58 -6.48 2.85 4.95
N PHE A 59 -5.73 2.01 4.24
CA PHE A 59 -4.27 2.15 4.14
C PHE A 59 -3.84 2.97 2.92
N MET A 60 -4.37 2.67 1.74
CA MET A 60 -3.93 3.31 0.49
C MET A 60 -4.28 4.81 0.46
N ALA A 61 -5.43 5.22 1.00
CA ALA A 61 -5.79 6.64 1.03
C ALA A 61 -4.82 7.47 1.90
N PRO A 62 -4.54 7.14 3.17
CA PRO A 62 -3.50 7.82 3.95
C PRO A 62 -2.09 7.72 3.36
N LEU A 63 -1.73 6.58 2.75
CA LEU A 63 -0.43 6.43 2.08
C LEU A 63 -0.31 7.40 0.90
N ALA A 64 -1.35 7.51 0.08
CA ALA A 64 -1.38 8.44 -1.04
C ALA A 64 -1.32 9.90 -0.56
N THR A 65 -2.06 10.26 0.49
CA THR A 65 -2.01 11.63 1.04
C THR A 65 -0.64 11.95 1.61
N MET A 66 0.00 11.00 2.31
CA MET A 66 1.37 11.17 2.81
C MET A 66 2.39 11.29 1.67
N LEU A 67 2.25 10.51 0.60
CA LEU A 67 3.15 10.56 -0.55
C LEU A 67 3.05 11.90 -1.30
N VAL A 68 1.83 12.39 -1.53
CA VAL A 68 1.61 13.72 -2.13
C VAL A 68 2.20 14.80 -1.24
N ARG A 69 1.99 14.72 0.08
CA ARG A 69 2.54 15.66 1.06
C ARG A 69 4.07 15.60 1.19
N SER A 70 4.69 14.46 0.84
CA SER A 70 6.15 14.32 0.82
C SER A 70 6.79 15.04 -0.36
N VAL A 71 6.07 15.22 -1.47
CA VAL A 71 6.57 15.93 -2.67
C VAL A 71 6.15 17.40 -2.64
N HIS A 72 4.97 17.70 -2.08
CA HIS A 72 4.43 19.05 -1.96
C HIS A 72 4.11 19.35 -0.49
N ASP A 73 5.02 20.05 0.18
CA ASP A 73 4.78 20.67 1.48
C ASP A 73 4.84 22.19 1.29
N PRO A 74 3.74 22.83 0.80
CA PRO A 74 3.73 24.26 0.51
C PRO A 74 3.72 25.12 1.78
N VAL A 75 3.85 24.53 2.98
CA VAL A 75 3.79 25.25 4.26
C VAL A 75 4.71 26.48 4.31
N VAL A 76 5.90 26.42 3.71
CA VAL A 76 6.80 27.58 3.65
C VAL A 76 6.45 28.52 2.49
N ALA A 77 6.01 27.97 1.36
CA ALA A 77 5.60 28.76 0.20
C ALA A 77 4.33 29.59 0.47
N ASP A 78 3.38 29.03 1.22
CA ASP A 78 2.13 29.68 1.61
C ASP A 78 2.33 30.67 2.75
N ALA A 79 3.29 30.42 3.64
CA ALA A 79 3.57 31.29 4.78
C ALA A 79 4.46 32.50 4.41
N PHE A 80 5.33 32.36 3.40
CA PHE A 80 6.29 33.39 2.99
C PHE A 80 6.25 33.71 1.48
N PRO A 81 5.08 33.94 0.86
CA PRO A 81 4.98 34.17 -0.58
C PRO A 81 5.76 35.41 -1.05
N GLU A 82 5.67 36.54 -0.35
CA GLU A 82 6.34 37.80 -0.72
C GLU A 82 7.85 37.70 -0.51
N THR A 83 8.27 37.14 0.63
CA THR A 83 9.71 36.93 0.91
C THR A 83 10.35 36.02 -0.13
N LEU A 84 9.69 34.91 -0.51
CA LEU A 84 10.23 33.98 -1.50
C LEU A 84 10.28 34.58 -2.91
N ASP A 85 9.31 35.41 -3.28
CA ASP A 85 9.35 36.12 -4.56
C ASP A 85 10.52 37.10 -4.62
N LEU A 86 10.77 37.86 -3.55
CA LEU A 86 11.93 38.77 -3.47
C LEU A 86 13.27 38.02 -3.42
N LEU A 87 13.28 36.81 -2.83
CA LEU A 87 14.47 35.96 -2.78
C LEU A 87 14.82 35.30 -4.12
N ARG A 88 13.89 35.22 -5.08
CA ARG A 88 14.18 34.62 -6.39
C ARG A 88 15.26 35.38 -7.16
N ASP A 89 15.33 36.68 -6.94
CA ASP A 89 16.29 37.56 -7.62
C ASP A 89 17.62 37.67 -6.86
N TRP A 90 17.72 37.05 -5.68
CA TRP A 90 18.93 37.06 -4.85
C TRP A 90 19.85 35.88 -5.18
N ASP A 91 21.15 36.16 -5.28
CA ASP A 91 22.19 35.23 -5.73
C ASP A 91 22.77 34.32 -4.62
N GLY A 92 22.47 34.62 -3.36
CA GLY A 92 22.88 33.82 -2.21
C GLY A 92 24.27 34.15 -1.64
N GLU A 93 24.97 35.14 -2.19
CA GLU A 93 26.34 35.51 -1.77
C GLU A 93 26.34 36.73 -0.83
N GLU A 94 25.58 37.78 -1.15
CA GLU A 94 25.52 39.02 -0.37
C GLU A 94 24.32 39.06 0.59
N VAL A 95 24.25 40.05 1.48
CA VAL A 95 23.09 40.20 2.37
C VAL A 95 21.86 40.55 1.52
N PRO A 96 20.70 39.86 1.69
CA PRO A 96 19.48 40.18 0.98
C PRO A 96 19.09 41.66 1.11
N PRO A 97 18.40 42.24 0.11
CA PRO A 97 17.88 43.60 0.20
C PRO A 97 16.96 43.80 1.41
N GLU A 98 16.91 45.02 1.96
CA GLU A 98 16.08 45.35 3.12
C GLU A 98 14.60 44.97 2.95
N ALA A 99 14.08 45.08 1.73
CA ALA A 99 12.71 44.69 1.39
C ALA A 99 12.40 43.22 1.71
N VAL A 100 13.39 42.33 1.63
CA VAL A 100 13.25 40.91 2.00
C VAL A 100 13.01 40.78 3.50
N TYR A 101 13.76 41.52 4.33
CA TYR A 101 13.61 41.47 5.78
C TYR A 101 12.27 42.06 6.24
N GLU A 102 11.82 43.15 5.61
CA GLU A 102 10.52 43.74 5.89
C GLU A 102 9.38 42.78 5.55
N ALA A 103 9.41 42.17 4.35
CA ALA A 103 8.44 41.16 3.94
C ALA A 103 8.42 39.98 4.91
N ALA A 104 9.60 39.44 5.26
CA ALA A 104 9.71 38.32 6.18
C ALA A 104 9.18 38.64 7.58
N ALA A 105 9.43 39.85 8.10
CA ALA A 105 8.92 40.27 9.39
C ALA A 105 7.39 40.35 9.41
N ARG A 106 6.77 40.92 8.36
CA ARG A 106 5.30 41.00 8.24
C ARG A 106 4.68 39.61 8.14
N GLU A 107 5.26 38.74 7.31
CA GLU A 107 4.80 37.37 7.11
C GLU A 107 4.97 36.52 8.38
N LEU A 108 6.01 36.78 9.18
CA LEU A 108 6.20 36.14 10.48
C LEU A 108 5.12 36.49 11.50
N VAL A 109 4.78 37.77 11.59
CA VAL A 109 3.69 38.23 12.48
C VAL A 109 2.39 37.53 12.09
N ARG A 110 2.07 37.52 10.78
CA ARG A 110 0.88 36.86 10.25
C ARG A 110 0.86 35.36 10.51
N ALA A 111 1.97 34.66 10.26
CA ALA A 111 2.08 33.22 10.51
C ALA A 111 1.98 32.88 12.01
N GLY A 112 2.32 33.83 12.89
CA GLY A 112 2.10 33.73 14.34
C GLY A 112 0.63 33.74 14.70
N GLU A 113 -0.15 34.67 14.12
CA GLU A 113 -1.60 34.76 14.27
C GLU A 113 -2.31 33.50 13.74
N GLU A 114 -1.85 32.98 12.60
CA GLU A 114 -2.39 31.77 11.95
C GLU A 114 -1.92 30.46 12.62
N ARG A 115 -1.04 30.52 13.63
CA ARG A 115 -0.41 29.37 14.31
C ARG A 115 0.36 28.43 13.36
N THR A 116 0.85 28.94 12.25
CA THR A 116 1.62 28.21 11.22
C THR A 116 3.14 28.37 11.41
N VAL A 117 3.60 29.36 12.20
CA VAL A 117 5.03 29.60 12.53
C VAL A 117 5.75 28.33 13.00
N GLY A 118 5.13 27.52 13.86
CA GLY A 118 5.75 26.29 14.38
C GLY A 118 6.03 25.24 13.29
N GLN A 119 5.22 25.20 12.24
CA GLN A 119 5.38 24.30 11.10
C GLN A 119 6.50 24.79 10.18
N VAL A 120 6.57 26.12 9.93
CA VAL A 120 7.64 26.74 9.16
C VAL A 120 9.00 26.59 9.84
N ALA A 121 9.09 26.90 11.14
CA ALA A 121 10.32 26.74 11.92
C ALA A 121 10.80 25.28 11.93
N GLY A 122 9.86 24.32 11.97
CA GLY A 122 10.17 22.89 11.84
C GLY A 122 10.69 22.50 10.46
N ARG A 123 10.25 23.16 9.37
CA ARG A 123 10.73 22.93 8.00
C ARG A 123 12.12 23.51 7.79
N VAL A 124 12.32 24.76 8.18
CA VAL A 124 13.60 25.48 8.06
C VAL A 124 14.70 24.75 8.84
N ASN A 125 14.40 24.23 10.04
CA ASN A 125 15.33 23.45 10.83
C ASN A 125 15.76 22.12 10.18
N ARG A 126 15.00 21.59 9.19
CA ARG A 126 15.43 20.41 8.41
C ARG A 126 16.50 20.76 7.37
N VAL A 127 16.58 22.02 6.95
CA VAL A 127 17.57 22.50 5.96
C VAL A 127 18.87 22.89 6.66
N GLN A 128 18.78 23.60 7.77
CA GLN A 128 19.93 23.93 8.62
C GLN A 128 19.52 23.81 10.10
N GLY A 129 20.19 22.88 10.80
CA GLY A 129 19.94 22.64 12.22
C GLY A 129 20.30 23.86 13.06
N GLY A 130 19.41 24.28 13.96
CA GLY A 130 19.62 25.40 14.89
C GLY A 130 18.75 26.63 14.62
N LEU A 131 18.14 26.75 13.43
CA LEU A 131 17.34 27.93 13.06
C LEU A 131 16.03 28.06 13.83
N ARG A 132 15.53 27.00 14.47
CA ARG A 132 14.27 27.02 15.23
C ARG A 132 14.29 28.04 16.38
N SER A 133 15.43 28.25 17.04
CA SER A 133 15.54 29.20 18.17
C SER A 133 15.49 30.66 17.76
N THR A 134 15.61 30.98 16.47
CA THR A 134 15.49 32.35 15.96
C THR A 134 14.02 32.74 15.71
N PHE A 135 13.14 31.75 15.58
CA PHE A 135 11.71 31.94 15.30
C PHE A 135 10.81 31.89 16.55
N THR A 136 11.33 31.45 17.69
CA THR A 136 10.57 31.27 18.96
C THR A 136 11.25 32.02 20.08
#